data_AF-A0A2T9ZCX1-F1
#
_entry.id   AF-A0A2T9ZCX1-F1
#
_cell.length_a   1.000
_cell.length_b   1.000
_cell.length_c   1.000
_cell.angle_alpha   90.00
_cell.angle_beta   90.00
_cell.angle_gamma   90.00
#
_symmetry.space_group_name_H-M   'P 1'
#
loop_
_entity.id
_entity.type
_entity.pdbx_description
1 polymer ?
#
loop_
_entity_poly.entity_id
_entity_poly.type
_entity_poly.pdbx_seq_one_letter_code
_entity_poly.pdbx_strand_id
1 'polypeptide(L)'
;MVPCSTKNSLKKNILLLNKLGWGKQAKDVFLRSRSATIKHRSRQLKLEGNVTMFIRELAVVCFRLIKNTCDWYPELIESQSMASALITWVQHEMARYASIFRRQVFQSFQSFETISKCIDYTSSEVELLGHAGLDLKFILHQECFPDLIQCIINYEETAIKSLNKAIAEDNYSICETVSSDMEGVYSKNPTITKFPVISSVVKLDKTLEEFCVELKFIFNEWLSSQIVTSVSSIIENALKQLLIILRKGNISLSQQLSILSNTQAVVSWVIPRCAKRLDKLFGKVVSDIHSLETRLEGFPGTLQDVFAQRNAQPFVLISFNFSSPIYREVVDLIKKFNTLNKEIADYNLSPAQLMSNVIDNMFFVMLEEKSWSDANGKPCVFSYKGVHQLVLDTHFFLKLCGNLVSKNANRLANKVCEKSLRIYFSSNKSSGEPMM
;
A
#
# COMPACT_ATOMS: atom_id res chain seq x y z
N MET A 1 6.19 -53.32 -15.20
CA MET A 1 7.39 -53.36 -14.32
C MET A 1 6.98 -52.93 -12.92
N VAL A 2 7.45 -53.63 -11.88
CA VAL A 2 7.10 -53.36 -10.47
C VAL A 2 7.87 -52.12 -9.97
N PRO A 3 7.28 -51.26 -9.13
CA PRO A 3 8.02 -50.17 -8.47
C PRO A 3 9.26 -50.71 -7.73
N CYS A 4 10.35 -49.95 -7.70
CA CYS A 4 11.61 -50.34 -7.05
C CYS A 4 12.34 -51.55 -7.65
N SER A 5 12.09 -51.89 -8.93
CA SER A 5 12.85 -52.94 -9.64
C SER A 5 14.35 -52.60 -9.72
N THR A 6 15.21 -53.60 -9.55
CA THR A 6 16.68 -53.42 -9.65
C THR A 6 17.12 -53.11 -11.08
N LYS A 7 18.26 -52.42 -11.26
CA LYS A 7 18.83 -52.09 -12.58
C LYS A 7 18.91 -53.31 -13.50
N ASN A 8 19.40 -54.44 -12.97
CA ASN A 8 19.55 -55.69 -13.71
C ASN A 8 18.21 -56.29 -14.16
N SER A 9 17.19 -56.24 -13.30
CA SER A 9 15.84 -56.70 -13.66
C SER A 9 15.22 -55.82 -14.75
N LEU A 10 15.36 -54.50 -14.63
CA LEU A 10 14.92 -53.54 -15.65
C LEU A 10 15.63 -53.78 -16.98
N LYS A 11 16.96 -53.97 -16.96
CA LYS A 11 17.77 -54.28 -18.14
C LYS A 11 17.31 -55.53 -18.86
N LYS A 12 17.12 -56.63 -18.12
CA LYS A 12 16.65 -57.90 -18.69
C LYS A 12 15.29 -57.75 -19.38
N ASN A 13 14.35 -57.08 -18.73
CA ASN A 13 13.00 -56.87 -19.26
C ASN A 13 12.98 -55.95 -20.48
N ILE A 14 13.78 -54.88 -20.49
CA ILE A 14 13.90 -53.97 -21.65
C ILE A 14 14.52 -54.70 -22.84
N LEU A 15 15.57 -55.50 -22.62
CA LEU A 15 16.18 -56.33 -23.67
C LEU A 15 15.18 -57.31 -24.28
N LEU A 16 14.34 -57.95 -23.45
CA LEU A 16 13.28 -58.83 -23.94
C LEU A 16 12.23 -58.08 -24.78
N LEU A 17 11.78 -56.91 -24.33
CA LEU A 17 10.83 -56.09 -25.07
C LEU A 17 11.42 -55.55 -26.39
N ASN A 18 12.70 -55.21 -26.41
CA ASN A 18 13.40 -54.81 -27.63
C ASN A 18 13.50 -55.97 -28.62
N LYS A 19 13.81 -57.20 -28.15
CA LYS A 19 13.81 -58.41 -29.00
C LYS A 19 12.43 -58.70 -29.61
N LEU A 20 11.35 -58.30 -28.95
CA LEU A 20 9.97 -58.43 -29.44
C LEU A 20 9.55 -57.28 -30.38
N GLY A 21 10.43 -56.33 -30.67
CA GLY A 21 10.13 -55.16 -31.52
C GLY A 21 9.32 -54.06 -30.82
N TRP A 22 9.15 -54.12 -29.49
CA TRP A 22 8.32 -53.19 -28.71
C TRP A 22 9.15 -52.10 -28.01
N GLY A 23 10.18 -51.58 -28.68
CA GLY A 23 11.13 -50.64 -28.07
C GLY A 23 10.49 -49.33 -27.58
N LYS A 24 9.47 -48.81 -28.29
CA LYS A 24 8.72 -47.62 -27.86
C LYS A 24 7.96 -47.87 -26.55
N GLN A 25 7.27 -49.02 -26.45
CA GLN A 25 6.55 -49.43 -25.25
C GLN A 25 7.51 -49.74 -24.09
N ALA A 26 8.67 -50.32 -24.38
CA ALA A 26 9.70 -50.60 -23.37
C ALA A 26 10.16 -49.32 -22.66
N LYS A 27 10.40 -48.25 -23.43
CA LYS A 27 10.73 -46.92 -22.90
C LYS A 27 9.62 -46.36 -22.02
N ASP A 28 8.38 -46.37 -22.49
CA ASP A 28 7.26 -45.81 -21.74
C ASP A 28 7.03 -46.58 -20.42
N VAL A 29 7.14 -47.91 -20.47
CA VAL A 29 7.03 -48.76 -19.28
C VAL A 29 8.19 -48.53 -18.31
N PHE A 30 9.41 -48.33 -18.81
CA PHE A 30 10.57 -47.97 -17.99
C PHE A 30 10.32 -46.65 -17.26
N LEU A 31 10.02 -45.57 -17.98
CA LEU A 31 9.80 -44.25 -17.40
C LEU A 31 8.62 -44.25 -16.41
N ARG A 32 7.51 -44.93 -16.73
CA ARG A 32 6.38 -45.13 -15.80
C ARG A 32 6.80 -45.87 -14.53
N SER A 33 7.66 -46.89 -14.63
CA SER A 33 8.18 -47.61 -13.48
C SER A 33 9.07 -46.72 -12.59
N ARG A 34 9.86 -45.83 -13.20
CA ARG A 34 10.67 -44.83 -12.48
C ARG A 34 9.81 -43.81 -11.76
N SER A 35 8.77 -43.26 -12.42
CA SER A 35 7.76 -42.42 -11.78
C SER A 35 7.08 -43.10 -10.58
N ALA A 36 6.71 -44.39 -10.74
CA ALA A 36 6.09 -45.15 -9.65
C ALA A 36 7.06 -45.38 -8.48
N THR A 37 8.36 -45.52 -8.76
CA THR A 37 9.41 -45.64 -7.75
C THR A 37 9.58 -44.32 -6.98
N ILE A 38 9.65 -43.19 -7.67
CA ILE A 38 9.70 -41.85 -7.04
C ILE A 38 8.48 -41.68 -6.13
N LYS A 39 7.28 -41.87 -6.68
CA LYS A 39 6.02 -41.75 -5.93
C LYS A 39 5.97 -42.65 -4.70
N HIS A 40 6.45 -43.88 -4.81
CA HIS A 40 6.49 -44.82 -3.68
C HIS A 40 7.44 -44.33 -2.58
N ARG A 41 8.65 -43.89 -2.94
CA ARG A 41 9.65 -43.36 -1.99
C ARG A 41 9.21 -42.06 -1.36
N SER A 42 8.67 -41.11 -2.13
CA SER A 42 8.15 -39.85 -1.60
C SER A 42 7.02 -40.05 -0.59
N ARG A 43 6.19 -41.09 -0.74
CA ARG A 43 5.13 -41.43 0.22
C ARG A 43 5.63 -42.01 1.55
N GLN A 44 6.87 -42.51 1.59
CA GLN A 44 7.47 -43.02 2.82
C GLN A 44 7.96 -41.90 3.73
N LEU A 45 8.13 -40.68 3.19
CA LEU A 45 8.50 -39.50 3.95
C LEU A 45 7.30 -39.03 4.77
N LYS A 46 7.49 -38.88 6.09
CA LYS A 46 6.48 -38.35 7.01
C LYS A 46 6.74 -36.88 7.25
N LEU A 47 5.68 -36.08 7.27
CA LEU A 47 5.75 -34.69 7.68
C LEU A 47 5.72 -34.61 9.21
N GLU A 48 6.89 -34.65 9.85
CA GLU A 48 7.04 -34.60 11.31
C GLU A 48 7.21 -33.16 11.82
N GLY A 49 6.27 -32.28 11.44
CA GLY A 49 6.20 -30.89 11.92
C GLY A 49 7.24 -29.91 11.36
N ASN A 50 8.38 -30.39 10.84
CA ASN A 50 9.40 -29.56 10.21
C ASN A 50 9.31 -29.62 8.67
N VAL A 51 8.65 -28.62 8.08
CA VAL A 51 8.48 -28.50 6.62
C VAL A 51 9.84 -28.42 5.91
N THR A 52 10.83 -27.71 6.46
CA THR A 52 12.15 -27.57 5.83
C THR A 52 12.87 -28.91 5.69
N MET A 53 12.81 -29.76 6.73
CA MET A 53 13.40 -31.10 6.70
C MET A 53 12.67 -32.01 5.73
N PHE A 54 11.33 -31.99 5.75
CA PHE A 54 10.53 -32.74 4.79
C PHE A 54 10.86 -32.37 3.33
N ILE A 55 10.96 -31.08 3.03
CA ILE A 55 11.30 -30.60 1.67
C ILE A 55 12.72 -31.00 1.28
N ARG A 56 13.69 -30.91 2.20
CA ARG A 56 15.06 -31.36 1.97
C ARG A 56 15.12 -32.84 1.62
N GLU A 57 14.48 -33.69 2.41
CA GLU A 57 14.43 -35.14 2.15
C GLU A 57 13.70 -35.46 0.85
N LEU A 58 12.59 -34.75 0.58
CA LEU A 58 11.85 -34.91 -0.66
C LEU A 58 12.69 -34.52 -1.89
N ALA A 59 13.43 -33.41 -1.82
CA ALA A 59 14.32 -32.95 -2.87
C ALA A 59 15.38 -34.03 -3.16
N VAL A 60 16.05 -34.52 -2.11
CA VAL A 60 17.05 -35.59 -2.19
C VAL A 60 16.47 -36.83 -2.86
N VAL A 61 15.29 -37.30 -2.44
CA VAL A 61 14.65 -38.50 -3.00
C VAL A 61 14.29 -38.30 -4.47
N CYS A 62 13.63 -37.20 -4.81
CA CYS A 62 13.17 -36.94 -6.17
C CYS A 62 14.34 -36.73 -7.14
N PHE A 63 15.27 -35.82 -6.82
CA PHE A 63 16.34 -35.44 -7.74
C PHE A 63 17.38 -36.55 -7.90
N ARG A 64 17.71 -37.31 -6.85
CA ARG A 64 18.61 -38.47 -7.00
C ARG A 64 17.99 -39.58 -7.85
N LEU A 65 16.69 -39.84 -7.73
CA LEU A 65 16.00 -40.83 -8.56
C LEU A 65 15.85 -40.38 -10.01
N ILE A 66 15.70 -39.07 -10.25
CA ILE A 66 15.76 -38.46 -11.58
C ILE A 66 17.17 -38.67 -12.17
N LYS A 67 18.22 -38.26 -11.45
CA LYS A 67 19.63 -38.46 -11.86
C LYS A 67 19.89 -39.90 -12.26
N ASN A 68 19.57 -40.83 -11.36
CA ASN A 68 19.75 -42.25 -11.57
C ASN A 68 19.00 -42.78 -12.81
N THR A 69 17.82 -42.23 -13.09
CA THR A 69 17.05 -42.58 -14.29
C THR A 69 17.73 -42.06 -15.54
N CYS A 70 18.25 -40.84 -15.51
CA CYS A 70 19.01 -40.25 -16.61
C CYS A 70 20.33 -41.00 -16.87
N ASP A 71 21.03 -41.44 -15.83
CA ASP A 71 22.25 -42.26 -15.97
C ASP A 71 21.94 -43.62 -16.62
N TRP A 72 20.81 -44.24 -16.24
CA TRP A 72 20.44 -45.57 -16.74
C TRP A 72 19.85 -45.52 -18.14
N TYR A 73 19.33 -44.37 -18.58
CA TYR A 73 18.59 -44.26 -19.83
C TYR A 73 19.44 -44.59 -21.07
N PRO A 74 20.65 -44.00 -21.26
CA PRO A 74 21.51 -44.32 -22.40
C PRO A 74 21.98 -45.78 -22.40
N GLU A 75 22.21 -46.37 -21.22
CA GLU A 75 22.66 -47.77 -21.11
C GLU A 75 21.57 -48.79 -21.48
N LEU A 76 20.30 -48.40 -21.34
CA LEU A 76 19.15 -49.30 -21.50
C LEU A 76 18.42 -49.08 -22.83
N ILE A 77 18.54 -47.89 -23.42
CA ILE A 77 17.78 -47.46 -24.60
C ILE A 77 18.77 -46.86 -25.60
N GLU A 78 19.14 -47.63 -26.62
CA GLU A 78 20.22 -47.34 -27.56
C GLU A 78 19.90 -46.23 -28.60
N SER A 79 18.65 -45.78 -28.73
CA SER A 79 18.25 -44.86 -29.81
C SER A 79 18.28 -43.38 -29.40
N GLN A 80 19.17 -42.58 -30.01
CA GLN A 80 19.29 -41.13 -29.85
C GLN A 80 17.97 -40.37 -30.11
N SER A 81 17.14 -40.88 -31.02
CA SER A 81 15.81 -40.32 -31.36
C SER A 81 14.82 -40.32 -30.19
N MET A 82 15.15 -41.04 -29.10
CA MET A 82 14.28 -41.22 -27.93
C MET A 82 14.68 -40.34 -26.75
N ALA A 83 15.72 -39.50 -26.84
CA ALA A 83 16.16 -38.62 -25.75
C ALA A 83 15.08 -37.57 -25.36
N SER A 84 14.27 -37.12 -26.31
CA SER A 84 13.17 -36.16 -26.06
C SER A 84 12.17 -36.67 -25.01
N ALA A 85 11.86 -37.97 -25.04
CA ALA A 85 10.94 -38.58 -24.08
C ALA A 85 11.51 -38.61 -22.66
N LEU A 86 12.83 -38.72 -22.50
CA LEU A 86 13.48 -38.59 -21.20
C LEU A 86 13.33 -37.16 -20.68
N ILE A 87 13.58 -36.15 -21.53
CA ILE A 87 13.43 -34.74 -21.15
C ILE A 87 11.98 -34.41 -20.76
N THR A 88 11.01 -34.85 -21.56
CA THR A 88 9.58 -34.71 -21.22
C THR A 88 9.23 -35.41 -19.91
N TRP A 89 9.83 -36.57 -19.62
CA TRP A 89 9.64 -37.24 -18.34
C TRP A 89 10.24 -36.45 -17.17
N VAL A 90 11.46 -35.92 -17.32
CA VAL A 90 12.10 -35.07 -16.31
C VAL A 90 11.23 -33.86 -16.00
N GLN A 91 10.72 -33.17 -17.03
CA GLN A 91 9.80 -32.04 -16.86
C GLN A 91 8.55 -32.42 -16.06
N HIS A 92 7.93 -33.57 -16.34
CA HIS A 92 6.77 -34.04 -15.58
C HIS A 92 7.10 -34.36 -14.11
N GLU A 93 8.26 -34.96 -13.82
CA GLU A 93 8.65 -35.23 -12.43
C GLU A 93 9.03 -33.94 -11.69
N MET A 94 9.64 -32.97 -12.37
CA MET A 94 9.88 -31.61 -11.83
C MET A 94 8.56 -30.92 -11.47
N ALA A 95 7.58 -30.94 -12.37
CA ALA A 95 6.27 -30.34 -12.12
C ALA A 95 5.53 -31.02 -10.95
N ARG A 96 5.67 -32.34 -10.80
CA ARG A 96 5.12 -33.06 -9.63
C ARG A 96 5.80 -32.66 -8.33
N TYR A 97 7.12 -32.55 -8.33
CA TYR A 97 7.86 -32.05 -7.18
C TYR A 97 7.43 -30.63 -6.82
N ALA A 98 7.39 -29.73 -7.80
CA ALA A 98 6.96 -28.34 -7.64
C ALA A 98 5.52 -28.25 -7.09
N SER A 99 4.61 -29.11 -7.53
CA SER A 99 3.25 -29.17 -7.00
C SER A 99 3.20 -29.53 -5.51
N ILE A 100 4.04 -30.49 -5.07
CA ILE A 100 4.13 -30.82 -3.64
C ILE A 100 4.79 -29.67 -2.87
N PHE A 101 5.88 -29.11 -3.40
CA PHE A 101 6.57 -27.97 -2.83
C PHE A 101 5.61 -26.80 -2.62
N ARG A 102 4.84 -26.41 -3.65
CA ARG A 102 3.86 -25.32 -3.61
C ARG A 102 2.86 -25.48 -2.49
N ARG A 103 2.30 -26.68 -2.33
CA ARG A 103 1.32 -26.96 -1.29
C ARG A 103 1.93 -26.86 0.12
N GLN A 104 3.13 -27.40 0.30
CA GLN A 104 3.74 -27.48 1.64
C GLN A 104 4.46 -26.19 2.06
N VAL A 105 4.98 -25.42 1.11
CA VAL A 105 5.80 -24.24 1.37
C VAL A 105 4.98 -22.97 1.22
N PHE A 106 4.34 -22.75 0.06
CA PHE A 106 3.65 -21.51 -0.25
C PHE A 106 2.23 -21.44 0.30
N GLN A 107 1.45 -22.54 0.18
CA GLN A 107 0.05 -22.56 0.63
C GLN A 107 -0.11 -22.77 2.15
N SER A 108 0.97 -23.12 2.85
CA SER A 108 0.95 -23.41 4.29
C SER A 108 1.33 -22.19 5.14
N PHE A 109 1.27 -20.96 4.59
CA PHE A 109 1.59 -19.69 5.27
C PHE A 109 2.89 -19.72 6.09
N GLN A 110 3.94 -20.30 5.51
CA GLN A 110 5.25 -20.41 6.15
C GLN A 110 5.95 -19.03 6.19
N SER A 111 6.86 -18.82 7.15
CA SER A 111 7.68 -17.60 7.19
C SER A 111 8.59 -17.49 5.97
N PHE A 112 8.97 -16.27 5.58
CA PHE A 112 9.86 -16.07 4.43
C PHE A 112 11.24 -16.71 4.65
N GLU A 113 11.72 -16.79 5.90
CA GLU A 113 12.91 -17.56 6.25
C GLU A 113 12.76 -19.06 5.92
N THR A 114 11.61 -19.65 6.26
CA THR A 114 11.33 -21.07 6.00
C THR A 114 11.22 -21.35 4.50
N ILE A 115 10.57 -20.45 3.77
CA ILE A 115 10.45 -20.51 2.31
C ILE A 115 11.84 -20.44 1.66
N SER A 116 12.66 -19.48 2.07
CA SER A 116 14.03 -19.29 1.60
C SER A 116 14.88 -20.55 1.79
N LYS A 117 14.91 -21.12 3.01
CA LYS A 117 15.62 -22.38 3.29
C LYS A 117 15.14 -23.54 2.41
N CYS A 118 13.83 -23.66 2.19
CA CYS A 118 13.26 -24.68 1.30
C CYS A 118 13.74 -24.50 -0.16
N ILE A 119 13.78 -23.26 -0.65
CA ILE A 119 14.28 -22.93 -1.99
C ILE A 119 15.78 -23.26 -2.09
N ASP A 120 16.58 -22.92 -1.08
CA ASP A 120 18.02 -23.19 -1.05
C ASP A 120 18.33 -24.68 -1.10
N TYR A 121 17.62 -25.49 -0.30
CA TYR A 121 17.76 -26.95 -0.34
C TYR A 121 17.41 -27.52 -1.71
N THR A 122 16.33 -27.03 -2.31
CA THR A 122 15.88 -27.48 -3.62
C THR A 122 16.90 -27.08 -4.70
N SER A 123 17.39 -25.84 -4.65
CA SER A 123 18.36 -25.30 -5.60
C SER A 123 19.68 -26.05 -5.53
N SER A 124 20.15 -26.38 -4.32
CA SER A 124 21.37 -27.16 -4.10
C SER A 124 21.29 -28.55 -4.73
N GLU A 125 20.16 -29.25 -4.60
CA GLU A 125 20.01 -30.57 -5.21
C GLU A 125 19.83 -30.49 -6.74
N VAL A 126 19.21 -29.42 -7.26
CA VAL A 126 19.13 -29.17 -8.72
C VAL A 126 20.51 -28.84 -9.29
N GLU A 127 21.37 -28.13 -8.56
CA GLU A 127 22.75 -27.88 -8.97
C GLU A 127 23.56 -29.16 -9.17
N LEU A 128 23.36 -30.16 -8.31
CA LEU A 128 24.00 -31.47 -8.46
C LEU A 128 23.55 -32.22 -9.73
N LEU A 129 22.37 -31.91 -10.27
CA LEU A 129 21.90 -32.39 -11.57
C LEU A 129 22.52 -31.63 -12.74
N GLY A 130 22.74 -30.32 -12.58
CA GLY A 130 23.43 -29.48 -13.57
C GLY A 130 24.82 -30.00 -13.90
N HIS A 131 25.60 -30.39 -12.88
CA HIS A 131 26.91 -31.02 -13.05
C HIS A 131 26.87 -32.37 -13.78
N ALA A 132 25.71 -33.02 -13.85
CA ALA A 132 25.47 -34.26 -14.57
C ALA A 132 24.89 -34.04 -15.98
N GLY A 133 24.86 -32.79 -16.48
CA GLY A 133 24.37 -32.43 -17.81
C GLY A 133 22.87 -32.13 -17.90
N LEU A 134 22.18 -31.96 -16.76
CA LEU A 134 20.75 -31.61 -16.69
C LEU A 134 20.56 -30.30 -15.94
N ASP A 135 20.61 -29.17 -16.66
CA ASP A 135 20.27 -27.89 -16.06
C ASP A 135 18.76 -27.73 -15.96
N LEU A 136 18.23 -27.84 -14.74
CA LEU A 136 16.81 -27.70 -14.43
C LEU A 136 16.52 -26.47 -13.57
N LYS A 137 17.51 -25.59 -13.35
CA LYS A 137 17.34 -24.38 -12.52
C LYS A 137 16.23 -23.50 -13.06
N PHE A 138 16.19 -23.31 -14.37
CA PHE A 138 15.18 -22.48 -15.03
C PHE A 138 13.74 -22.97 -14.76
N ILE A 139 13.53 -24.30 -14.71
CA ILE A 139 12.21 -24.89 -14.43
C ILE A 139 11.80 -24.59 -13.00
N LEU A 140 12.73 -24.74 -12.05
CA LEU A 140 12.45 -24.45 -10.65
C LEU A 140 12.09 -22.97 -10.46
N HIS A 141 12.86 -22.06 -11.08
CA HIS A 141 12.56 -20.64 -11.05
C HIS A 141 11.19 -20.32 -11.66
N GLN A 142 10.87 -20.90 -12.83
CA GLN A 142 9.59 -20.68 -13.50
C GLN A 142 8.39 -21.16 -12.66
N GLU A 143 8.53 -22.28 -11.94
CA GLU A 143 7.46 -22.83 -11.12
C GLU A 143 7.29 -22.12 -9.77
N CYS A 144 8.38 -21.65 -9.15
CA CYS A 144 8.35 -21.02 -7.82
C CYS A 144 8.08 -19.50 -7.85
N PHE A 145 8.48 -18.80 -8.92
CA PHE A 145 8.41 -17.34 -8.99
C PHE A 145 6.98 -16.78 -8.86
N PRO A 146 5.95 -17.32 -9.54
CA PRO A 146 4.57 -16.83 -9.38
C PRO A 146 4.06 -17.01 -7.95
N ASP A 147 4.42 -18.12 -7.29
CA ASP A 147 3.98 -18.39 -5.93
C ASP A 147 4.70 -17.48 -4.90
N LEU A 148 5.96 -17.14 -5.14
CA LEU A 148 6.70 -16.16 -4.32
C LEU A 148 6.06 -14.77 -4.40
N ILE A 149 5.70 -14.32 -5.59
CA ILE A 149 4.93 -13.08 -5.78
C ILE A 149 3.64 -13.13 -4.98
N GLN A 150 2.90 -14.23 -5.06
CA GLN A 150 1.65 -14.39 -4.31
C GLN A 150 1.87 -14.38 -2.79
N CYS A 151 2.99 -14.94 -2.30
CA CYS A 151 3.34 -14.88 -0.88
C CYS A 151 3.57 -13.43 -0.41
N ILE A 152 4.24 -12.61 -1.23
CA ILE A 152 4.46 -11.18 -0.94
C ILE A 152 3.11 -10.45 -0.90
N ILE A 153 2.23 -10.68 -1.89
CA ILE A 153 0.88 -10.08 -1.93
C ILE A 153 0.04 -10.50 -0.72
N ASN A 154 0.08 -11.77 -0.32
CA ASN A 154 -0.67 -12.24 0.86
C ASN A 154 -0.16 -11.62 2.16
N TYR A 155 1.16 -11.41 2.27
CA TYR A 155 1.76 -10.74 3.41
C TYR A 155 1.40 -9.25 3.44
N GLU A 156 1.42 -8.58 2.28
CA GLU A 156 0.92 -7.22 2.09
C GLU A 156 -0.55 -7.08 2.55
N GLU A 157 -1.44 -7.98 2.12
CA GLU A 157 -2.85 -7.95 2.53
C GLU A 157 -3.02 -8.08 4.04
N THR A 158 -2.20 -8.93 4.68
CA THR A 158 -2.24 -9.15 6.12
C THR A 158 -1.72 -7.93 6.88
N ALA A 159 -0.65 -7.30 6.37
CA ALA A 159 -0.13 -6.03 6.87
C ALA A 159 -1.18 -4.92 6.76
N ILE A 160 -1.85 -4.80 5.61
CA ILE A 160 -2.93 -3.83 5.39
C ILE A 160 -4.11 -4.06 6.34
N LYS A 161 -4.54 -5.31 6.54
CA LYS A 161 -5.63 -5.65 7.47
C LYS A 161 -5.28 -5.27 8.91
N SER A 162 -4.07 -5.61 9.35
CA SER A 162 -3.54 -5.26 10.67
C SER A 162 -3.46 -3.74 10.86
N LEU A 163 -2.96 -3.03 9.85
CA LEU A 163 -2.83 -1.58 9.88
C LEU A 163 -4.18 -0.87 9.89
N ASN A 164 -5.15 -1.32 9.09
CA ASN A 164 -6.51 -0.78 9.09
C ASN A 164 -7.18 -0.93 10.45
N LYS A 165 -6.96 -2.06 11.13
CA LYS A 165 -7.43 -2.25 12.51
C LYS A 165 -6.77 -1.25 13.47
N ALA A 166 -5.45 -1.09 13.41
CA ALA A 166 -4.72 -0.14 14.25
C ALA A 166 -5.15 1.31 14.01
N ILE A 167 -5.42 1.69 12.76
CA ILE A 167 -5.95 3.01 12.41
C ILE A 167 -7.36 3.19 13.00
N ALA A 168 -8.24 2.20 12.89
CA ALA A 168 -9.60 2.28 13.42
C ALA A 168 -9.64 2.40 14.96
N GLU A 169 -8.68 1.78 15.66
CA GLU A 169 -8.55 1.81 17.13
C GLU A 169 -7.77 3.03 17.65
N ASP A 170 -7.19 3.86 16.76
CA ASP A 170 -6.38 5.03 17.15
C ASP A 170 -7.26 6.15 17.74
N ASN A 171 -6.72 6.84 18.75
CA ASN A 171 -7.33 8.03 19.35
C ASN A 171 -6.87 9.34 18.67
N TYR A 172 -5.91 9.26 17.73
CA TYR A 172 -5.33 10.38 16.96
C TYR A 172 -4.71 11.48 17.83
N SER A 173 -4.33 11.14 19.06
CA SER A 173 -3.53 12.00 19.93
C SER A 173 -2.04 11.78 19.62
N ILE A 174 -1.23 12.82 19.82
CA ILE A 174 0.22 12.72 19.64
C ILE A 174 0.74 11.76 20.72
N CYS A 175 1.32 10.64 20.29
CA CYS A 175 1.86 9.62 21.19
C CYS A 175 3.33 9.87 21.51
N GLU A 176 4.13 10.20 20.50
CA GLU A 176 5.56 10.44 20.64
C GLU A 176 6.04 11.51 19.66
N THR A 177 7.24 12.04 19.89
CA THR A 177 7.89 13.00 18.99
C THR A 177 9.19 12.39 18.48
N VAL A 178 9.23 12.03 17.20
CA VAL A 178 10.39 11.38 16.58
C VAL A 178 11.31 12.44 15.99
N SER A 179 12.62 12.31 16.23
CA SER A 179 13.62 13.22 15.66
C SER A 179 14.24 12.65 14.39
N SER A 180 14.45 13.49 13.36
CA SER A 180 15.10 13.12 12.08
C SER A 180 16.53 12.61 12.24
N ASP A 181 17.22 13.06 13.28
CA ASP A 181 18.67 12.98 13.41
C ASP A 181 19.17 11.60 13.84
N MET A 182 18.27 10.72 14.32
CA MET A 182 18.65 9.42 14.88
C MET A 182 19.05 8.38 13.82
N GLU A 183 18.76 8.59 12.52
CA GLU A 183 19.04 7.57 11.49
C GLU A 183 19.59 8.11 10.14
N GLY A 184 20.06 9.36 10.10
CA GLY A 184 20.65 9.96 8.89
C GLY A 184 19.67 10.03 7.71
N VAL A 185 18.41 10.39 7.99
CA VAL A 185 17.38 10.66 6.99
C VAL A 185 17.48 12.14 6.63
N TYR A 186 17.86 12.44 5.38
CA TYR A 186 17.73 13.79 4.85
C TYR A 186 16.24 14.07 4.66
N SER A 187 15.64 14.88 5.54
CA SER A 187 14.37 15.52 5.20
C SER A 187 14.65 16.49 4.04
N LYS A 188 13.82 16.47 2.99
CA LYS A 188 13.86 17.50 1.93
C LYS A 188 13.63 18.92 2.49
N ASN A 189 13.03 19.03 3.68
CA ASN A 189 12.89 20.28 4.44
C ASN A 189 13.85 20.32 5.63
N PRO A 190 14.96 21.10 5.57
CA PRO A 190 15.95 21.22 6.66
C PRO A 190 15.41 21.90 7.93
N THR A 191 14.15 22.36 7.93
CA THR A 191 13.52 23.09 9.03
C THR A 191 12.74 22.21 10.01
N ILE A 192 12.36 20.98 9.63
CA ILE A 192 11.55 20.09 10.48
C ILE A 192 12.41 18.93 10.96
N THR A 193 12.91 19.04 12.19
CA THR A 193 13.74 18.00 12.83
C THR A 193 12.96 17.10 13.79
N LYS A 194 11.73 17.49 14.14
CA LYS A 194 10.86 16.77 15.08
C LYS A 194 9.46 16.57 14.50
N PHE A 195 9.01 15.32 14.50
CA PHE A 195 7.70 14.91 13.99
C PHE A 195 6.83 14.42 15.16
N PRO A 196 5.77 15.16 15.53
CA PRO A 196 4.78 14.65 16.47
C PRO A 196 3.92 13.60 15.77
N VAL A 197 4.02 12.34 16.22
CA VAL A 197 3.39 11.20 15.55
C VAL A 197 2.26 10.57 16.38
N ILE A 198 1.23 10.12 15.68
CA ILE A 198 0.12 9.33 16.24
C ILE A 198 0.45 7.83 16.21
N SER A 199 -0.24 7.06 17.05
CA SER A 199 -0.05 5.60 17.18
C SER A 199 -0.10 4.85 15.85
N SER A 200 -1.05 5.20 14.97
CA SER A 200 -1.19 4.56 13.66
C SER A 200 -0.02 4.80 12.72
N VAL A 201 0.62 5.98 12.75
CA VAL A 201 1.81 6.27 11.92
C VAL A 201 3.03 5.54 12.45
N VAL A 202 3.18 5.41 13.76
CA VAL A 202 4.22 4.57 14.38
C VAL A 202 4.03 3.10 13.98
N LYS A 203 2.79 2.61 14.01
CA LYS A 203 2.47 1.25 13.59
C LYS A 203 2.72 1.04 12.09
N LEU A 204 2.44 2.04 11.24
CA LEU A 204 2.79 2.00 9.82
C LEU A 204 4.31 1.83 9.63
N ASP A 205 5.13 2.68 10.25
CA ASP A 205 6.59 2.59 10.12
C ASP A 205 7.13 1.24 10.61
N LYS A 206 6.65 0.76 11.76
CA LYS A 206 7.01 -0.56 12.29
C LYS A 206 6.60 -1.70 11.36
N THR A 207 5.42 -1.62 10.75
CA THR A 207 4.92 -2.64 9.80
C THR A 207 5.79 -2.65 8.53
N LEU A 208 6.20 -1.48 8.03
CA LEU A 208 7.13 -1.39 6.90
C LEU A 208 8.53 -1.91 7.25
N GLU A 209 8.99 -1.71 8.48
CA GLU A 209 10.24 -2.28 8.97
C GLU A 209 10.18 -3.81 9.04
N GLU A 210 9.14 -4.36 9.66
CA GLU A 210 8.88 -5.80 9.72
C GLU A 210 8.81 -6.41 8.30
N PHE A 211 8.11 -5.74 7.38
CA PHE A 211 8.04 -6.13 5.96
C PHE A 211 9.43 -6.17 5.31
N CYS A 212 10.27 -5.14 5.50
CA CYS A 212 11.62 -5.12 4.95
C CYS A 212 12.52 -6.22 5.55
N VAL A 213 12.39 -6.50 6.85
CA VAL A 213 13.17 -7.56 7.52
C VAL A 213 12.81 -8.93 6.97
N GLU A 214 11.53 -9.23 6.81
CA GLU A 214 11.08 -10.51 6.25
C GLU A 214 11.50 -10.68 4.79
N LEU A 215 11.45 -9.61 3.99
CA LEU A 215 11.86 -9.66 2.57
C LEU A 215 13.33 -10.03 2.36
N LYS A 216 14.21 -9.79 3.36
CA LYS A 216 15.62 -10.14 3.28
C LYS A 216 15.84 -11.63 2.95
N PHE A 217 14.93 -12.51 3.38
CA PHE A 217 15.09 -13.95 3.19
C PHE A 217 14.78 -14.41 1.77
N ILE A 218 13.80 -13.79 1.10
CA ILE A 218 13.34 -14.18 -0.25
C ILE A 218 13.83 -13.22 -1.34
N PHE A 219 14.76 -12.35 -0.99
CA PHE A 219 15.24 -11.28 -1.86
C PHE A 219 15.86 -11.81 -3.16
N ASN A 220 15.35 -11.31 -4.30
CA ASN A 220 15.93 -11.53 -5.62
C ASN A 220 15.64 -10.32 -6.53
N GLU A 221 16.50 -10.02 -7.49
CA GLU A 221 16.40 -8.86 -8.39
C GLU A 221 15.06 -8.83 -9.14
N TRP A 222 14.55 -9.99 -9.54
CA TRP A 222 13.28 -10.17 -10.25
C TRP A 222 12.03 -9.81 -9.43
N LEU A 223 12.14 -9.76 -8.10
CA LEU A 223 11.02 -9.43 -7.20
C LEU A 223 10.95 -7.94 -6.84
N SER A 224 11.95 -7.15 -7.25
CA SER A 224 12.07 -5.72 -6.91
C SER A 224 10.81 -4.91 -7.24
N SER A 225 10.27 -5.07 -8.45
CA SER A 225 9.06 -4.37 -8.88
C SER A 225 7.84 -4.71 -8.01
N GLN A 226 7.65 -5.99 -7.66
CA GLN A 226 6.53 -6.41 -6.82
C GLN A 226 6.69 -5.88 -5.38
N ILE A 227 7.91 -5.92 -4.82
CA ILE A 227 8.20 -5.41 -3.48
C ILE A 227 7.84 -3.93 -3.38
N VAL A 228 8.26 -3.11 -4.36
CA VAL A 228 7.97 -1.68 -4.38
C VAL A 228 6.47 -1.43 -4.53
N THR A 229 5.78 -2.22 -5.36
CA THR A 229 4.33 -2.13 -5.52
C THR A 229 3.61 -2.40 -4.20
N SER A 230 4.01 -3.46 -3.48
CA SER A 230 3.43 -3.82 -2.18
C SER A 230 3.71 -2.76 -1.10
N VAL A 231 4.93 -2.24 -1.00
CA VAL A 231 5.27 -1.14 -0.08
C VAL A 231 4.44 0.12 -0.40
N SER A 232 4.32 0.46 -1.68
CA SER A 232 3.51 1.60 -2.14
C SER A 232 2.05 1.43 -1.74
N SER A 233 1.49 0.23 -1.93
CA SER A 233 0.11 -0.11 -1.58
C SER A 233 -0.16 0.05 -0.08
N ILE A 234 0.74 -0.42 0.79
CA ILE A 234 0.63 -0.27 2.24
C ILE A 234 0.57 1.22 2.65
N ILE A 235 1.50 2.03 2.12
CA ILE A 235 1.59 3.47 2.43
C ILE A 235 0.36 4.22 1.91
N GLU A 236 -0.02 3.98 0.66
CA GLU A 236 -1.21 4.59 0.06
C GLU A 236 -2.48 4.22 0.80
N ASN A 237 -2.63 2.96 1.20
CA ASN A 237 -3.80 2.54 1.97
C ASN A 237 -3.87 3.29 3.31
N ALA A 238 -2.76 3.42 4.03
CA ALA A 238 -2.71 4.17 5.29
C ALA A 238 -3.17 5.64 5.09
N LEU A 239 -2.61 6.29 4.08
CA LEU A 239 -2.94 7.66 3.70
C LEU A 239 -4.42 7.82 3.29
N LYS A 240 -4.96 6.86 2.51
CA LYS A 240 -6.38 6.82 2.11
C LYS A 240 -7.29 6.66 3.33
N GLN A 241 -6.93 5.82 4.31
CA GLN A 241 -7.73 5.68 5.54
C GLN A 241 -7.74 6.97 6.37
N LEU A 242 -6.57 7.62 6.55
CA LEU A 242 -6.49 8.90 7.24
C LEU A 242 -7.35 9.98 6.57
N LEU A 243 -7.38 10.02 5.23
CA LEU A 243 -8.25 10.90 4.46
C LEU A 243 -9.75 10.60 4.70
N ILE A 244 -10.14 9.32 4.73
CA ILE A 244 -11.53 8.91 5.00
C ILE A 244 -11.96 9.35 6.41
N ILE A 245 -11.09 9.16 7.41
CA ILE A 245 -11.32 9.57 8.79
C ILE A 245 -11.46 11.10 8.88
N LEU A 246 -10.58 11.85 8.22
CA LEU A 246 -10.67 13.31 8.17
C LEU A 246 -11.99 13.78 7.53
N ARG A 247 -12.47 13.09 6.49
CA ARG A 247 -13.70 13.47 5.78
C ARG A 247 -14.98 13.10 6.52
N LYS A 248 -15.04 11.91 7.14
CA LYS A 248 -16.28 11.32 7.68
C LYS A 248 -16.26 11.02 9.18
N GLY A 249 -15.10 10.94 9.81
CA GLY A 249 -14.97 10.59 11.22
C GLY A 249 -15.50 11.68 12.14
N ASN A 250 -16.03 11.32 13.30
CA ASN A 250 -16.41 12.30 14.33
C ASN A 250 -15.19 12.61 15.20
N ILE A 251 -14.36 13.57 14.77
CA ILE A 251 -13.07 13.90 15.37
C ILE A 251 -12.98 15.38 15.74
N SER A 252 -12.30 15.68 16.84
CA SER A 252 -12.07 17.04 17.33
C SER A 252 -11.13 17.82 16.41
N LEU A 253 -11.09 19.16 16.55
CA LEU A 253 -10.18 20.02 15.79
C LEU A 253 -8.71 19.64 16.02
N SER A 254 -8.32 19.35 17.26
CA SER A 254 -6.97 18.91 17.60
C SER A 254 -6.59 17.59 16.93
N GLN A 255 -7.52 16.61 16.88
CA GLN A 255 -7.31 15.35 16.16
C GLN A 255 -7.19 15.55 14.65
N GLN A 256 -7.97 16.46 14.07
CA GLN A 256 -7.85 16.82 12.66
C GLN A 256 -6.47 17.41 12.33
N LEU A 257 -5.98 18.33 13.17
CA LEU A 257 -4.64 18.91 13.02
C LEU A 257 -3.53 17.86 13.22
N SER A 258 -3.69 16.94 14.18
CA SER A 258 -2.80 15.79 14.35
C SER A 258 -2.70 14.96 13.07
N ILE A 259 -3.84 14.62 12.44
CA ILE A 259 -3.90 13.83 11.20
C ILE A 259 -3.20 14.57 10.04
N LEU A 260 -3.39 15.89 9.91
CA LEU A 260 -2.71 16.69 8.90
C LEU A 260 -1.20 16.69 9.08
N SER A 261 -0.72 16.96 10.30
CA SER A 261 0.71 16.90 10.64
C SER A 261 1.28 15.51 10.35
N ASN A 262 0.54 14.46 10.71
CA ASN A 262 0.97 13.08 10.52
C ASN A 262 1.01 12.65 9.06
N THR A 263 0.14 13.21 8.22
CA THR A 263 0.20 13.01 6.78
C THR A 263 1.46 13.63 6.18
N GLN A 264 1.87 14.81 6.66
CA GLN A 264 3.16 15.40 6.31
C GLN A 264 4.33 14.54 6.81
N ALA A 265 4.21 13.98 8.02
CA ALA A 265 5.22 13.09 8.59
C ALA A 265 5.36 11.78 7.80
N VAL A 266 4.27 11.19 7.31
CA VAL A 266 4.36 9.99 6.43
C VAL A 266 5.19 10.30 5.19
N VAL A 267 4.93 11.43 4.53
CA VAL A 267 5.65 11.82 3.31
C VAL A 267 7.10 12.22 3.58
N SER A 268 7.35 12.95 4.67
CA SER A 268 8.66 13.57 4.95
C SER A 268 9.60 12.68 5.78
N TRP A 269 9.07 11.68 6.48
CA TRP A 269 9.82 10.83 7.40
C TRP A 269 9.65 9.33 7.09
N VAL A 270 8.43 8.81 6.99
CA VAL A 270 8.19 7.36 6.79
C VAL A 270 8.66 6.89 5.41
N ILE A 271 8.27 7.58 4.33
CA ILE A 271 8.65 7.21 2.96
C ILE A 271 10.17 7.23 2.77
N PRO A 272 10.91 8.30 3.11
CA PRO A 272 12.37 8.33 2.93
C PRO A 272 13.10 7.27 3.76
N ARG A 273 12.62 6.99 4.98
CA ARG A 273 13.20 5.94 5.83
C ARG A 273 12.97 4.55 5.24
N CYS A 274 11.78 4.29 4.74
CA CYS A 274 11.46 3.05 4.01
C CYS A 274 12.33 2.91 2.75
N ALA A 275 12.47 3.98 1.95
CA ALA A 275 13.34 4.01 0.77
C ALA A 275 14.78 3.65 1.12
N LYS A 276 15.35 4.26 2.18
CA LYS A 276 16.70 3.94 2.64
C LYS A 276 16.85 2.50 3.12
N ARG A 277 15.84 1.93 3.80
CA ARG A 277 15.83 0.52 4.21
C ARG A 277 15.82 -0.40 2.98
N LEU A 278 15.04 -0.06 1.95
CA LEU A 278 15.03 -0.79 0.68
C LEU A 278 16.36 -0.64 -0.06
N ASP A 279 16.92 0.54 -0.22
CA ASP A 279 18.20 0.75 -0.89
C ASP A 279 19.33 -0.10 -0.28
N LYS A 280 19.35 -0.21 1.06
CA LYS A 280 20.27 -1.12 1.78
C LYS A 280 20.01 -2.60 1.47
N LEU A 281 18.74 -2.99 1.34
CA LEU A 281 18.34 -4.36 1.03
C LEU A 281 18.67 -4.74 -0.42
N PHE A 282 18.43 -3.83 -1.37
CA PHE A 282 18.70 -4.04 -2.79
C PHE A 282 20.18 -3.85 -3.16
N GLY A 283 20.97 -3.19 -2.31
CA GLY A 283 22.36 -2.82 -2.62
C GLY A 283 22.49 -1.78 -3.75
N LYS A 284 21.36 -1.19 -4.18
CA LYS A 284 21.26 -0.18 -5.22
C LYS A 284 20.12 0.77 -4.91
N VAL A 285 20.19 1.99 -5.44
CA VAL A 285 19.12 2.98 -5.30
C VAL A 285 17.90 2.50 -6.09
N VAL A 286 16.77 2.35 -5.42
CA VAL A 286 15.51 1.95 -6.03
C VAL A 286 14.80 3.19 -6.60
N SER A 287 14.86 3.39 -7.91
CA SER A 287 14.21 4.54 -8.58
C SER A 287 12.70 4.61 -8.29
N ASP A 288 12.06 3.45 -8.21
CA ASP A 288 10.60 3.36 -8.17
C ASP A 288 10.03 3.87 -6.83
N ILE A 289 10.74 3.72 -5.71
CA ILE A 289 10.29 4.30 -4.44
C ILE A 289 10.51 5.81 -4.37
N HIS A 290 11.53 6.34 -5.07
CA HIS A 290 11.71 7.78 -5.24
C HIS A 290 10.60 8.37 -6.13
N SER A 291 10.09 7.60 -7.09
CA SER A 291 8.89 7.97 -7.86
C SER A 291 7.63 8.03 -6.99
N LEU A 292 7.49 7.13 -6.01
CA LEU A 292 6.41 7.16 -5.02
C LEU A 292 6.48 8.44 -4.17
N GLU A 293 7.67 8.81 -3.71
CA GLU A 293 7.87 10.04 -2.93
C GLU A 293 7.38 11.27 -3.70
N THR A 294 7.78 11.38 -4.98
CA THR A 294 7.36 12.48 -5.86
C THR A 294 5.84 12.47 -6.09
N ARG A 295 5.26 11.28 -6.26
CA ARG A 295 3.81 11.12 -6.49
C ARG A 295 2.97 11.47 -5.26
N LEU A 296 3.48 11.23 -4.06
CA LEU A 296 2.77 11.50 -2.80
C LEU A 296 3.08 12.87 -2.19
N GLU A 297 4.00 13.65 -2.77
CA GLU A 297 4.36 15.00 -2.30
C GLU A 297 3.15 15.96 -2.25
N GLY A 298 2.20 15.84 -3.19
CA GLY A 298 0.98 16.65 -3.23
C GLY A 298 -0.16 16.14 -2.32
N PHE A 299 -0.02 14.95 -1.73
CA PHE A 299 -1.09 14.34 -0.94
C PHE A 299 -1.47 15.13 0.34
N PRO A 300 -0.52 15.70 1.11
CA PRO A 300 -0.83 16.58 2.25
C PRO A 300 -1.72 17.76 1.86
N GLY A 301 -1.52 18.35 0.68
CA GLY A 301 -2.37 19.44 0.16
C GLY A 301 -3.83 19.00 -0.03
N THR A 302 -4.06 17.77 -0.51
CA THR A 302 -5.41 17.21 -0.66
C THR A 302 -6.13 17.11 0.69
N LEU A 303 -5.42 16.72 1.77
CA LEU A 303 -6.04 16.66 3.10
C LEU A 303 -6.27 18.05 3.68
N GLN A 304 -5.38 19.02 3.42
CA GLN A 304 -5.59 20.42 3.82
C GLN A 304 -6.88 20.98 3.20
N ASP A 305 -7.17 20.66 1.94
CA ASP A 305 -8.41 21.07 1.27
C ASP A 305 -9.64 20.40 1.89
N VAL A 306 -9.58 19.12 2.22
CA VAL A 306 -10.68 18.41 2.90
C VAL A 306 -10.90 18.96 4.30
N PHE A 307 -9.84 19.28 5.03
CA PHE A 307 -9.92 19.96 6.31
C PHE A 307 -10.62 21.32 6.17
N ALA A 308 -10.23 22.12 5.18
CA ALA A 308 -10.81 23.43 4.93
C ALA A 308 -12.30 23.32 4.58
N GLN A 309 -12.68 22.40 3.70
CA GLN A 309 -14.08 22.12 3.36
C GLN A 309 -14.92 21.74 4.59
N ARG A 310 -14.39 20.87 5.44
CA ARG A 310 -15.08 20.40 6.65
C ARG A 310 -15.30 21.50 7.68
N ASN A 311 -14.31 22.38 7.87
CA ASN A 311 -14.37 23.42 8.91
C ASN A 311 -14.99 24.73 8.42
N ALA A 312 -15.14 24.93 7.10
CA ALA A 312 -15.69 26.17 6.53
C ALA A 312 -17.11 26.48 7.01
N GLN A 313 -18.03 25.51 6.99
CA GLN A 313 -19.42 25.75 7.37
C GLN A 313 -19.59 26.20 8.84
N PRO A 314 -18.94 25.57 9.84
CA PRO A 314 -18.91 26.08 11.20
C PRO A 314 -18.47 27.54 11.31
N PHE A 315 -17.47 27.98 10.54
CA PHE A 315 -17.03 29.38 10.54
C PHE A 315 -18.07 30.33 9.96
N VAL A 316 -18.74 29.95 8.86
CA VAL A 316 -19.84 30.74 8.29
C VAL A 316 -20.94 30.97 9.32
N LEU A 317 -21.29 29.93 10.09
CA LEU A 317 -22.36 29.99 11.08
C LEU A 317 -22.05 30.86 12.31
N ILE A 318 -20.80 31.30 12.53
CA ILE A 318 -20.43 32.16 13.66
C ILE A 318 -20.98 33.58 13.47
N SER A 319 -20.78 34.17 12.29
CA SER A 319 -21.17 35.57 12.02
C SER A 319 -22.20 35.70 10.89
N PHE A 320 -22.25 34.77 9.94
CA PHE A 320 -23.11 34.83 8.77
C PHE A 320 -24.28 33.82 8.82
N ASN A 321 -24.76 33.50 10.02
CA ASN A 321 -25.92 32.63 10.20
C ASN A 321 -27.23 33.40 10.06
N PHE A 322 -27.75 33.49 8.84
CA PHE A 322 -29.01 34.17 8.56
C PHE A 322 -30.26 33.40 9.03
N SER A 323 -30.11 32.15 9.49
CA SER A 323 -31.19 31.42 10.15
C SER A 323 -31.35 31.81 11.63
N SER A 324 -30.37 32.52 12.21
CA SER A 324 -30.45 33.04 13.58
C SER A 324 -31.14 34.41 13.59
N PRO A 325 -32.01 34.69 14.59
CA PRO A 325 -32.64 36.01 14.72
C PRO A 325 -31.64 37.12 15.11
N ILE A 326 -30.44 36.76 15.57
CA ILE A 326 -29.41 37.68 16.03
C ILE A 326 -28.22 37.58 15.09
N TYR A 327 -27.96 38.65 14.35
CA TYR A 327 -26.73 38.81 13.59
C TYR A 327 -25.57 39.04 14.58
N ARG A 328 -24.55 38.17 14.52
CA ARG A 328 -23.35 38.31 15.36
C ARG A 328 -22.26 39.01 14.58
N GLU A 329 -21.62 39.98 15.21
CA GLU A 329 -20.53 40.73 14.61
C GLU A 329 -19.37 39.82 14.17
N VAL A 330 -18.65 40.26 13.14
CA VAL A 330 -17.46 39.56 12.60
C VAL A 330 -16.31 39.42 13.62
N VAL A 331 -16.35 40.17 14.71
CA VAL A 331 -15.34 40.10 15.79
C VAL A 331 -15.19 38.68 16.36
N ASP A 332 -16.29 37.95 16.53
CA ASP A 332 -16.24 36.59 17.08
C ASP A 332 -15.67 35.58 16.07
N LEU A 333 -15.95 35.77 14.78
CA LEU A 333 -15.32 35.01 13.70
C LEU A 333 -13.79 35.22 13.70
N ILE A 334 -13.34 36.47 13.81
CA ILE A 334 -11.91 36.82 13.86
C ILE A 334 -11.23 36.17 15.06
N LYS A 335 -11.85 36.21 16.24
CA LYS A 335 -11.31 35.54 17.44
C LYS A 335 -11.13 34.05 17.19
N LYS A 336 -12.12 33.39 16.59
CA LYS A 336 -12.04 31.94 16.31
C LYS A 336 -10.99 31.61 15.26
N PHE A 337 -10.84 32.44 14.23
CA PHE A 337 -9.76 32.33 13.22
C PHE A 337 -8.37 32.48 13.87
N ASN A 338 -8.21 33.41 14.81
CA ASN A 338 -6.95 33.59 15.53
C ASN A 338 -6.64 32.39 16.45
N THR A 339 -7.65 31.83 17.13
CA THR A 339 -7.48 30.58 17.90
C THR A 339 -7.03 29.43 17.00
N LEU A 340 -7.69 29.24 15.84
CA LEU A 340 -7.29 28.20 14.88
C LEU A 340 -5.86 28.43 14.37
N ASN A 341 -5.49 29.67 14.02
CA ASN A 341 -4.16 29.99 13.53
C ASN A 341 -3.05 29.68 14.56
N LYS A 342 -3.33 29.90 15.86
CA LYS A 342 -2.43 29.51 16.95
C LYS A 342 -2.34 28.00 17.08
N GLU A 343 -3.48 27.30 17.10
CA GLU A 343 -3.50 25.84 17.15
C GLU A 343 -2.75 25.22 15.97
N ILE A 344 -2.88 25.72 14.74
CA ILE A 344 -2.14 25.19 13.58
C ILE A 344 -0.62 25.35 13.75
N ALA A 345 -0.18 26.48 14.30
CA ALA A 345 1.24 26.75 14.51
C ALA A 345 1.90 25.74 15.46
N ASP A 346 1.13 25.18 16.41
CA ASP A 346 1.62 24.18 17.36
C ASP A 346 1.90 22.80 16.71
N TYR A 347 1.42 22.56 15.49
CA TYR A 347 1.52 21.25 14.80
C TYR A 347 2.52 21.23 13.62
N ASN A 348 3.49 22.15 13.56
CA ASN A 348 4.50 22.24 12.48
C ASN A 348 3.90 22.34 11.06
N LEU A 349 2.65 22.81 10.94
CA LEU A 349 1.96 23.03 9.67
C LEU A 349 2.16 24.48 9.21
N SER A 350 2.10 24.73 7.90
CA SER A 350 2.11 26.09 7.34
C SER A 350 0.77 26.79 7.62
N PRO A 351 0.70 27.74 8.57
CA PRO A 351 -0.59 28.33 8.95
C PRO A 351 -1.15 29.19 7.82
N ALA A 352 -0.27 29.88 7.08
CA ALA A 352 -0.68 30.79 6.01
C ALA A 352 -1.50 30.09 4.92
N GLN A 353 -1.02 28.93 4.45
CA GLN A 353 -1.68 28.18 3.38
C GLN A 353 -3.00 27.56 3.87
N LEU A 354 -2.99 26.94 5.04
CA LEU A 354 -4.17 26.27 5.59
C LEU A 354 -5.28 27.28 5.91
N MET A 355 -4.92 28.42 6.52
CA MET A 355 -5.86 29.51 6.78
C MET A 355 -6.41 30.12 5.50
N SER A 356 -5.57 30.32 4.48
CA SER A 356 -6.02 30.77 3.14
C SER A 356 -7.06 29.82 2.55
N ASN A 357 -6.82 28.51 2.61
CA ASN A 357 -7.77 27.51 2.09
C ASN A 357 -9.09 27.51 2.88
N VAL A 358 -9.05 27.72 4.20
CA VAL A 358 -10.26 27.85 5.03
C VAL A 358 -11.07 29.09 4.63
N ILE A 359 -10.42 30.23 4.38
CA ILE A 359 -11.10 31.46 3.95
C ILE A 359 -11.77 31.26 2.58
N ASP A 360 -11.06 30.66 1.62
CA ASP A 360 -11.60 30.33 0.31
C ASP A 360 -12.86 29.47 0.41
N ASN A 361 -12.80 28.38 1.20
CA ASN A 361 -13.93 27.47 1.38
C ASN A 361 -15.08 28.13 2.18
N MET A 362 -14.78 29.03 3.12
CA MET A 362 -15.81 29.79 3.85
C MET A 362 -16.66 30.63 2.88
N PHE A 363 -16.03 31.42 2.01
CA PHE A 363 -16.77 32.20 1.02
C PHE A 363 -17.44 31.33 -0.05
N PHE A 364 -16.86 30.17 -0.37
CA PHE A 364 -17.52 29.20 -1.24
C PHE A 364 -18.83 28.67 -0.62
N VAL A 365 -18.80 28.26 0.64
CA VAL A 365 -20.00 27.81 1.39
C VAL A 365 -21.03 28.94 1.45
N MET A 366 -20.60 30.18 1.71
CA MET A 366 -21.49 31.34 1.68
C MET A 366 -22.17 31.58 0.34
N LEU A 367 -21.70 31.03 -0.79
CA LEU A 367 -22.40 31.16 -2.07
C LEU A 367 -23.49 30.11 -2.28
N GLU A 368 -23.51 29.03 -1.50
CA GLU A 368 -24.54 28.01 -1.56
C GLU A 368 -25.93 28.58 -1.23
N GLU A 369 -27.00 28.08 -1.85
CA GLU A 369 -28.35 28.58 -1.60
C GLU A 369 -28.79 28.36 -0.14
N LYS A 370 -28.40 27.23 0.45
CA LYS A 370 -28.70 26.85 1.84
C LYS A 370 -28.25 27.90 2.85
N SER A 371 -27.15 28.59 2.57
CA SER A 371 -26.62 29.64 3.46
C SER A 371 -27.48 30.91 3.46
N TRP A 372 -28.40 31.09 2.51
CA TRP A 372 -29.27 32.27 2.40
C TRP A 372 -30.74 31.94 2.67
N SER A 373 -31.00 30.86 3.40
CA SER A 373 -32.35 30.47 3.83
C SER A 373 -32.54 30.71 5.32
N ASP A 374 -33.75 31.11 5.72
CA ASP A 374 -34.16 31.15 7.13
C ASP A 374 -34.36 29.73 7.69
N ALA A 375 -34.67 29.63 8.99
CA ALA A 375 -34.92 28.36 9.66
C ALA A 375 -36.09 27.54 9.06
N ASN A 376 -36.96 28.17 8.27
CA ASN A 376 -38.11 27.57 7.60
C ASN A 376 -37.87 27.32 6.10
N GLY A 377 -36.63 27.50 5.62
CA GLY A 377 -36.25 27.32 4.22
C GLY A 377 -36.67 28.47 3.29
N LYS A 378 -37.20 29.57 3.80
CA LYS A 378 -37.53 30.75 2.99
C LYS A 378 -36.27 31.55 2.67
N PRO A 379 -36.19 32.19 1.49
CA PRO A 379 -35.07 33.04 1.15
C PRO A 379 -34.95 34.21 2.14
N CYS A 380 -33.72 34.51 2.53
CA CYS A 380 -33.40 35.62 3.41
C CYS A 380 -33.86 36.94 2.79
N VAL A 381 -34.45 37.82 3.61
CA VAL A 381 -34.82 39.18 3.23
C VAL A 381 -33.94 40.15 3.99
N PHE A 382 -33.28 41.05 3.28
CA PHE A 382 -32.42 42.05 3.90
C PHE A 382 -33.10 43.42 3.99
N SER A 383 -32.82 44.13 5.07
CA SER A 383 -33.03 45.58 5.16
C SER A 383 -31.83 46.33 4.59
N TYR A 384 -31.99 47.63 4.32
CA TYR A 384 -30.88 48.49 3.86
C TYR A 384 -29.68 48.44 4.80
N LYS A 385 -29.92 48.50 6.12
CA LYS A 385 -28.89 48.38 7.16
C LYS A 385 -28.26 46.99 7.19
N GLY A 386 -29.06 45.94 6.98
CA GLY A 386 -28.58 44.55 6.97
C GLY A 386 -27.60 44.24 5.84
N VAL A 387 -27.90 44.66 4.61
CA VAL A 387 -26.95 44.47 3.48
C VAL A 387 -25.69 45.31 3.66
N HIS A 388 -25.84 46.57 4.08
CA HIS A 388 -24.67 47.42 4.34
C HIS A 388 -23.75 46.82 5.41
N GLN A 389 -24.31 46.29 6.50
CA GLN A 389 -23.52 45.65 7.55
C GLN A 389 -22.78 44.43 7.01
N LEU A 390 -23.45 43.56 6.25
CA LEU A 390 -22.82 42.36 5.66
C LEU A 390 -21.64 42.70 4.73
N VAL A 391 -21.78 43.75 3.91
CA VAL A 391 -20.73 44.22 3.03
C VAL A 391 -19.55 44.80 3.83
N LEU A 392 -19.83 45.65 4.82
CA LEU A 392 -18.81 46.21 5.71
C LEU A 392 -18.05 45.12 6.46
N ASP A 393 -18.77 44.14 7.01
CA ASP A 393 -18.23 43.00 7.73
C ASP A 393 -17.36 42.10 6.86
N THR A 394 -17.77 41.86 5.61
CA THR A 394 -16.98 41.12 4.63
C THR A 394 -15.67 41.86 4.31
N HIS A 395 -15.72 43.16 4.05
CA HIS A 395 -14.52 43.96 3.79
C HIS A 395 -13.61 44.08 5.01
N PHE A 396 -14.19 44.25 6.20
CA PHE A 396 -13.46 44.31 7.45
C PHE A 396 -12.71 42.99 7.73
N PHE A 397 -13.38 41.86 7.53
CA PHE A 397 -12.77 40.53 7.63
C PHE A 397 -11.60 40.36 6.67
N LEU A 398 -11.78 40.66 5.38
CA LEU A 398 -10.72 40.55 4.37
C LEU A 398 -9.51 41.44 4.71
N LYS A 399 -9.76 42.68 5.15
CA LYS A 399 -8.70 43.62 5.51
C LYS A 399 -7.88 43.12 6.70
N LEU A 400 -8.51 42.47 7.67
CA LEU A 400 -7.83 41.89 8.83
C LEU A 400 -7.06 40.61 8.51
N CYS A 401 -7.62 39.75 7.66
CA CYS A 401 -6.93 38.54 7.22
C CYS A 401 -5.70 38.85 6.33
N GLY A 402 -5.68 40.01 5.66
CA GLY A 402 -4.51 40.57 4.99
C GLY A 402 -3.83 39.56 4.06
N ASN A 403 -2.60 39.16 4.42
CA ASN A 403 -1.77 38.23 3.64
C ASN A 403 -2.33 36.79 3.54
N LEU A 404 -3.31 36.44 4.38
CA LEU A 404 -3.99 35.14 4.33
C LEU A 404 -5.06 35.09 3.24
N VAL A 405 -5.44 36.24 2.67
CA VAL A 405 -6.52 36.31 1.68
C VAL A 405 -5.96 36.02 0.29
N SER A 406 -6.40 34.89 -0.29
CA SER A 406 -6.06 34.55 -1.67
C SER A 406 -6.78 35.46 -2.69
N LYS A 407 -6.29 35.50 -3.92
CA LYS A 407 -7.01 36.13 -5.04
C LYS A 407 -8.40 35.52 -5.25
N ASN A 408 -8.54 34.23 -4.97
CA ASN A 408 -9.81 33.51 -5.11
C ASN A 408 -10.79 33.87 -3.97
N ALA A 409 -10.32 33.96 -2.72
CA ALA A 409 -11.12 34.47 -1.60
C ALA A 409 -11.72 35.85 -1.90
N ASN A 410 -10.90 36.80 -2.37
CA ASN A 410 -11.38 38.14 -2.75
C ASN A 410 -12.49 38.08 -3.81
N ARG A 411 -12.30 37.26 -4.85
CA ARG A 411 -13.31 37.08 -5.90
C ARG A 411 -14.61 36.47 -5.36
N LEU A 412 -14.51 35.46 -4.48
CA LEU A 412 -15.67 34.81 -3.88
C LEU A 412 -16.41 35.75 -2.93
N ALA A 413 -15.69 36.51 -2.11
CA ALA A 413 -16.25 37.52 -1.23
C ALA A 413 -17.03 38.61 -1.99
N ASN A 414 -16.48 39.10 -3.10
CA ASN A 414 -17.20 40.06 -3.97
C ASN A 414 -18.52 39.46 -4.50
N LYS A 415 -18.52 38.18 -4.91
CA LYS A 415 -19.75 37.49 -5.33
C LYS A 415 -20.77 37.35 -4.19
N VAL A 416 -20.31 37.13 -2.96
CA VAL A 416 -21.18 37.10 -1.77
C VAL A 416 -21.84 38.46 -1.56
N CYS A 417 -21.08 39.56 -1.63
CA CYS A 417 -21.61 40.93 -1.56
C CYS A 417 -22.61 41.21 -2.69
N GLU A 418 -22.28 40.88 -3.94
CA GLU A 418 -23.21 41.02 -5.06
C GLU A 418 -24.51 40.24 -4.85
N LYS A 419 -24.41 38.99 -4.35
CA LYS A 419 -25.57 38.15 -4.07
C LYS A 419 -26.48 38.79 -3.02
N SER A 420 -25.92 39.33 -1.93
CA SER A 420 -26.71 40.04 -0.93
C SER A 420 -27.43 41.28 -1.48
N LEU A 421 -26.77 42.07 -2.33
CA LEU A 421 -27.37 43.24 -2.97
C LEU A 421 -28.52 42.83 -3.90
N ARG A 422 -28.32 41.78 -4.71
CA ARG A 422 -29.38 41.27 -5.60
C ARG A 422 -30.61 40.80 -4.81
N ILE A 423 -30.40 40.10 -3.69
CA ILE A 423 -31.49 39.66 -2.81
C ILE A 423 -32.26 40.89 -2.30
N TYR A 424 -31.56 41.89 -1.73
CA TYR A 424 -32.18 43.13 -1.26
C TYR A 424 -32.99 43.85 -2.33
N PHE A 425 -32.42 44.06 -3.52
CA PHE A 425 -33.14 44.72 -4.61
C PHE A 425 -34.33 43.90 -5.10
N SER A 426 -34.25 42.56 -5.07
CA SER A 426 -35.37 41.71 -5.45
C SER A 426 -36.53 41.77 -4.45
N SER A 427 -36.23 41.87 -3.16
CA SER A 427 -37.24 41.93 -2.09
C SER A 427 -37.89 43.30 -1.93
N ASN A 428 -37.19 44.39 -2.27
CA ASN A 428 -37.65 45.77 -2.08
C ASN A 428 -38.08 46.48 -3.38
N LYS A 429 -38.40 45.73 -4.45
CA LYS A 429 -38.92 46.29 -5.72
C LYS A 429 -40.28 47.02 -5.59
N SER A 430 -40.99 46.84 -4.48
CA SER A 430 -42.34 47.37 -4.23
C SER A 430 -42.39 48.52 -3.20
N SER A 431 -41.28 48.85 -2.55
CA SER A 431 -41.18 49.99 -1.62
C SER A 431 -40.45 51.13 -2.33
N GLY A 432 -41.22 52.08 -2.85
CA GLY A 432 -40.71 53.32 -3.48
C GLY A 432 -40.07 54.29 -2.49
N GLU A 433 -39.17 53.82 -1.63
CA GLU A 433 -38.33 54.70 -0.82
C GLU A 433 -37.04 55.04 -1.60
N PRO A 434 -36.76 56.33 -1.86
CA PRO A 434 -35.57 56.74 -2.59
C PRO A 434 -34.30 56.45 -1.77
N MET A 435 -33.25 56.07 -2.49
CA MET A 435 -31.88 56.00 -1.95
C MET A 435 -31.49 57.34 -1.32
N MET A 436 -31.28 57.36 -0.01
CA MET A 436 -30.40 58.34 0.64
C MET A 436 -29.34 57.61 1.45
#